data_AF-A0A971U7K9-F1
#
_entry.id   AF-A0A971U7K9-F1
#
_cell.length_a   1.000
_cell.length_b   1.000
_cell.length_c   1.000
_cell.angle_alpha   90.00
_cell.angle_beta   90.00
_cell.angle_gamma   90.00
#
_symmetry.space_group_name_H-M   'P 1'
#
loop_
_entity.id
_entity.type
_entity.pdbx_description
1 polymer ?
#
loop_
_entity_poly.entity_id
_entity_poly.type
_entity_poly.pdbx_seq_one_letter_code
_entity_poly.pdbx_strand_id
1 'polypeptide(L)'
;MKSEMGKSFSQSAGSSDRCSCGNRKRPNFPTCYDCAQKGKSNGYQSSNKNSKSLRDGYLAGGYFETKNGRNYIKEDVFIKWAQDISTDLRSEGMSPTAIRNYFNKLRAVEHNYKVTKDFDKTRQDIYSFCRDVKYTENRGVTPELFTKFIDSNIALAKKDPEHFKAFIEHFQSVIAYFKDKK
;
A
#
# COMPACT_ATOMS: atom_id res chain seq x y z
N MET A 1 12.90 -2.18 -85.40
CA MET A 1 14.16 -1.80 -84.72
C MET A 1 13.97 -0.37 -84.22
N LYS A 2 13.99 0.01 -82.94
CA LYS A 2 14.46 -0.56 -81.67
C LYS A 2 13.58 0.00 -80.54
N SER A 3 13.46 -0.79 -79.48
CA SER A 3 12.79 -0.48 -78.21
C SER A 3 13.64 0.44 -77.32
N GLU A 4 13.01 1.30 -76.52
CA GLU A 4 13.60 1.95 -75.32
C GLU A 4 12.58 1.82 -74.19
N MET A 5 12.57 0.69 -73.46
CA MET A 5 13.23 0.48 -72.16
C MET A 5 13.00 1.59 -71.12
N GLY A 6 12.01 1.33 -70.26
CA GLY A 6 11.74 2.10 -69.05
C GLY A 6 12.85 1.98 -68.02
N LYS A 7 13.18 3.11 -67.38
CA LYS A 7 14.05 3.19 -66.22
C LYS A 7 13.24 2.96 -64.95
N SER A 8 13.38 1.78 -64.35
CA SER A 8 12.97 1.53 -62.96
C SER A 8 13.94 2.24 -62.00
N PHE A 9 13.44 3.19 -61.22
CA PHE A 9 14.14 3.75 -60.08
C PHE A 9 14.06 2.76 -58.91
N SER A 10 15.12 2.00 -58.66
CA SER A 10 15.32 1.28 -57.39
C SER A 10 16.09 2.20 -56.44
N GLN A 11 15.37 2.85 -55.52
CA GLN A 11 16.00 3.54 -54.40
C GLN A 11 16.52 2.49 -53.40
N SER A 12 17.83 2.39 -53.31
CA SER A 12 18.57 1.68 -52.28
C SER A 12 18.33 2.34 -50.92
N ALA A 13 17.41 1.79 -50.14
CA ALA A 13 17.16 2.20 -48.76
C ALA A 13 18.40 1.90 -47.91
N GLY A 14 19.04 2.97 -47.42
CA GLY A 14 20.22 2.91 -46.58
C GLY A 14 19.99 2.16 -45.27
N SER A 15 21.07 1.61 -44.75
CA SER A 15 21.20 0.82 -43.51
C SER A 15 20.67 1.51 -42.23
N SER A 16 20.27 2.78 -42.29
CA SER A 16 19.85 3.58 -41.12
C SER A 16 18.46 3.26 -40.58
N ASP A 17 17.60 2.60 -41.35
CA ASP A 17 16.18 2.43 -41.00
C ASP A 17 15.90 1.17 -40.16
N ARG A 18 16.92 0.40 -39.77
CA ARG A 18 16.74 -0.86 -39.03
C ARG A 18 17.25 -0.81 -37.59
N CYS A 19 16.45 -1.39 -36.70
CA CYS A 19 16.76 -1.61 -35.29
C CYS A 19 17.77 -2.72 -35.10
N SER A 20 18.43 -2.71 -33.94
CA SER A 20 19.31 -3.80 -33.50
C SER A 20 18.59 -5.15 -33.49
N CYS A 21 17.27 -5.15 -33.30
CA CYS A 21 16.40 -6.32 -33.40
C CYS A 21 15.93 -6.65 -34.83
N GLY A 22 16.49 -6.02 -35.87
CA GLY A 22 16.19 -6.29 -37.29
C GLY A 22 14.95 -5.57 -37.86
N ASN A 23 14.02 -5.15 -37.00
CA ASN A 23 12.79 -4.45 -37.40
C ASN A 23 13.04 -3.01 -37.88
N ARG A 24 12.16 -2.48 -38.75
CA ARG A 24 12.24 -1.07 -39.18
C ARG A 24 11.96 -0.11 -38.02
N LYS A 25 12.79 0.94 -37.90
CA LYS A 25 12.56 2.07 -37.00
C LYS A 25 11.75 3.14 -37.71
N ARG A 26 11.17 4.05 -36.92
CA ARG A 26 10.68 5.32 -37.47
C ARG A 26 11.88 6.24 -37.77
N PRO A 27 11.80 7.10 -38.81
CA PRO A 27 12.83 8.12 -39.05
C PRO A 27 13.10 8.94 -37.78
N ASN A 28 14.37 9.19 -37.47
CA ASN A 28 14.84 9.90 -36.28
C ASN A 28 14.63 9.19 -34.92
N PHE A 29 14.19 7.93 -34.89
CA PHE A 29 14.11 7.17 -33.63
C PHE A 29 15.27 6.18 -33.50
N PRO A 30 15.90 6.07 -32.32
CA PRO A 30 17.07 5.21 -32.12
C PRO A 30 16.72 3.71 -32.06
N THR A 31 15.46 3.34 -31.77
CA THR A 31 14.98 1.95 -31.71
C THR A 31 13.58 1.81 -32.33
N CYS A 32 13.18 0.60 -32.70
CA CYS A 32 11.82 0.34 -33.21
C CYS A 32 10.79 0.36 -32.06
N TYR A 33 9.51 0.41 -32.43
CA TYR A 33 8.41 0.42 -31.47
C TYR A 33 8.49 -0.77 -30.49
N ASP A 34 8.66 -2.00 -30.99
CA ASP A 34 8.69 -3.20 -30.14
C ASP A 34 9.86 -3.20 -29.15
N CYS A 35 11.05 -2.80 -29.62
CA CYS A 35 12.25 -2.74 -28.81
C CYS A 35 12.20 -1.56 -27.81
N ALA A 36 11.48 -0.48 -28.13
CA ALA A 36 11.13 0.57 -27.19
C ALA A 36 10.08 0.14 -26.15
N GLN A 37 9.12 -0.72 -26.52
CA GLN A 37 8.14 -1.28 -25.59
C GLN A 37 8.75 -2.32 -24.64
N LYS A 38 9.74 -3.12 -25.10
CA LYS A 38 10.49 -4.05 -24.25
C LYS A 38 11.24 -3.35 -23.10
N GLY A 39 11.66 -2.10 -23.29
CA GLY A 39 12.23 -1.27 -22.23
C GLY A 39 11.19 -0.71 -21.24
N LYS A 40 9.91 -0.65 -21.64
CA LYS A 40 8.80 -0.15 -20.80
C LYS A 40 8.06 -1.26 -20.04
N SER A 41 8.16 -2.52 -20.48
CA SER A 41 7.51 -3.66 -19.83
C SER A 41 8.22 -4.17 -18.56
N ASN A 42 9.37 -3.60 -18.17
CA ASN A 42 10.10 -3.96 -16.95
C ASN A 42 9.86 -3.00 -15.77
N GLY A 43 8.65 -2.44 -15.66
CA GLY A 43 8.23 -1.63 -14.51
C GLY A 43 7.40 -2.37 -13.46
N TYR A 44 7.13 -3.67 -13.65
CA TYR A 44 6.56 -4.53 -12.62
C TYR A 44 7.42 -5.79 -12.51
N GLN A 45 8.72 -5.59 -12.23
CA GLN A 45 9.45 -6.63 -11.52
C GLN A 45 8.77 -6.73 -10.15
N SER A 46 7.83 -7.67 -10.07
CA SER A 46 7.45 -8.34 -8.84
C SER A 46 8.73 -8.96 -8.30
N SER A 47 9.52 -8.11 -7.63
CA SER A 47 10.38 -8.58 -6.59
C SER A 47 9.47 -9.40 -5.70
N ASN A 48 9.84 -10.66 -5.54
CA ASN A 48 9.38 -11.53 -4.49
C ASN A 48 9.87 -10.91 -3.16
N LYS A 49 9.41 -9.69 -2.86
CA LYS A 49 9.51 -9.06 -1.56
C LYS A 49 8.69 -10.00 -0.71
N ASN A 50 9.36 -10.78 0.14
CA ASN A 50 8.74 -11.44 1.27
C ASN A 50 7.86 -10.38 1.96
N SER A 51 6.57 -10.31 1.60
CA SER A 51 5.70 -9.30 2.17
C SER A 51 5.48 -9.76 3.59
N LYS A 52 6.12 -9.07 4.53
CA LYS A 52 6.04 -9.45 5.93
C LYS A 52 4.56 -9.57 6.30
N SER A 53 4.19 -10.73 6.82
CA SER A 53 2.89 -10.96 7.42
C SER A 53 2.89 -10.38 8.82
N LEU A 54 1.70 -10.15 9.36
CA LEU A 54 1.54 -9.94 10.80
C LEU A 54 2.05 -11.19 11.53
N ARG A 55 2.59 -11.00 12.74
CA ARG A 55 3.15 -12.10 13.54
C ARG A 55 2.06 -13.09 13.94
N ASP A 56 2.46 -14.34 14.11
CA ASP A 56 1.55 -15.41 14.53
C ASP A 56 0.86 -15.06 15.86
N GLY A 57 -0.45 -15.27 15.90
CA GLY A 57 -1.28 -14.97 17.07
C GLY A 57 -1.63 -13.49 17.26
N TYR A 58 -1.23 -12.60 16.35
CA TYR A 58 -1.68 -11.20 16.37
C TYR A 58 -3.21 -11.11 16.34
N LEU A 59 -3.80 -10.41 17.31
CA LEU A 59 -5.25 -10.30 17.53
C LEU A 59 -5.98 -11.65 17.72
N ALA A 60 -5.28 -12.72 18.08
CA ALA A 60 -5.93 -14.00 18.39
C ALA A 60 -6.94 -13.81 19.54
N GLY A 61 -8.21 -14.10 19.27
CA GLY A 61 -9.31 -13.88 20.21
C GLY A 61 -9.68 -12.41 20.44
N GLY A 62 -9.31 -11.49 19.54
CA GLY A 62 -9.71 -10.07 19.58
C GLY A 62 -9.03 -9.22 20.64
N TYR A 63 -9.54 -8.01 20.87
CA TYR A 63 -8.96 -7.03 21.80
C TYR A 63 -9.25 -7.30 23.27
N PHE A 64 -10.31 -8.04 23.57
CA PHE A 64 -10.84 -8.11 24.92
C PHE A 64 -10.51 -9.44 25.59
N GLU A 65 -10.26 -9.37 26.89
CA GLU A 65 -10.21 -10.51 27.80
C GLU A 65 -11.23 -10.31 28.91
N THR A 66 -11.85 -11.40 29.37
CA THR A 66 -12.82 -11.36 30.46
C THR A 66 -12.10 -11.65 31.77
N LYS A 67 -12.11 -10.68 32.70
CA LYS A 67 -11.60 -10.84 34.07
C LYS A 67 -12.72 -10.46 35.04
N ASN A 68 -13.04 -11.36 35.98
CA ASN A 68 -14.10 -11.16 36.97
C ASN A 68 -15.46 -10.76 36.35
N GLY A 69 -15.82 -11.38 35.22
CA GLY A 69 -17.09 -11.11 34.52
C GLY A 69 -17.16 -9.77 33.78
N ARG A 70 -16.05 -9.04 33.66
CA ARG A 70 -15.96 -7.77 32.91
C ARG A 70 -14.94 -7.89 31.78
N ASN A 71 -15.22 -7.23 30.66
CA ASN A 71 -14.31 -7.18 29.52
C ASN A 71 -13.30 -6.05 29.70
N TYR A 72 -12.02 -6.38 29.55
CA TYR A 72 -10.91 -5.44 29.57
C TYR A 72 -10.11 -5.57 28.27
N ILE A 73 -9.53 -4.48 27.80
CA ILE A 73 -8.59 -4.53 26.68
C ILE A 73 -7.34 -5.31 27.15
N LYS A 74 -6.94 -6.33 26.39
CA LYS A 74 -5.76 -7.15 26.67
C LYS A 74 -4.52 -6.29 26.82
N GLU A 75 -3.66 -6.65 27.76
CA GLU A 75 -2.37 -5.98 27.98
C GLU A 75 -1.49 -5.97 26.70
N ASP A 76 -1.55 -7.06 25.93
CA ASP A 76 -0.81 -7.20 24.66
C ASP A 76 -1.10 -6.06 23.68
N VAL A 77 -2.32 -5.50 23.69
CA VAL A 77 -2.72 -4.37 22.84
C VAL A 77 -1.86 -3.15 23.13
N PHE A 78 -1.53 -2.93 24.40
CA PHE A 78 -0.79 -1.75 24.82
C PHE A 78 0.71 -1.92 24.70
N ILE A 79 1.23 -3.14 24.89
CA ILE A 79 2.67 -3.39 25.01
C ILE A 79 3.16 -4.27 23.87
N LYS A 80 2.93 -5.59 23.94
CA LYS A 80 3.56 -6.58 23.06
C LYS A 80 3.23 -6.36 21.59
N TRP A 81 1.95 -6.33 21.24
CA TRP A 81 1.52 -6.11 19.86
C TRP A 81 1.91 -4.73 19.36
N ALA A 82 1.86 -3.71 20.21
CA ALA A 82 2.25 -2.36 19.83
C ALA A 82 3.76 -2.27 19.50
N GLN A 83 4.62 -2.88 20.31
CA GLN A 83 6.06 -2.97 20.08
C GLN A 83 6.39 -3.73 18.80
N ASP A 84 5.77 -4.89 18.62
CA ASP A 84 5.99 -5.75 17.47
C ASP A 84 5.62 -5.04 16.16
N ILE A 85 4.40 -4.49 16.09
CA ILE A 85 3.94 -3.75 14.92
C ILE A 85 4.80 -2.51 14.66
N SER A 86 5.17 -1.76 15.71
CA SER A 86 6.01 -0.56 15.53
C SER A 86 7.39 -0.90 14.96
N THR A 87 8.00 -2.00 15.43
CA THR A 87 9.28 -2.52 14.94
C THR A 87 9.16 -2.97 13.50
N ASP A 88 8.14 -3.75 13.19
CA ASP A 88 7.97 -4.36 11.88
C ASP A 88 7.66 -3.27 10.83
N LEU A 89 6.78 -2.31 11.13
CA LEU A 89 6.48 -1.17 10.25
C LEU A 89 7.69 -0.26 10.02
N ARG A 90 8.52 -0.03 11.05
CA ARG A 90 9.76 0.73 10.90
C ARG A 90 10.73 0.00 9.97
N SER A 91 10.85 -1.32 10.12
CA SER A 91 11.72 -2.14 9.26
C SER A 91 11.27 -2.15 7.79
N GLU A 92 9.99 -1.90 7.52
CA GLU A 92 9.42 -1.73 6.18
C GLU A 92 9.55 -0.30 5.63
N GLY A 93 10.24 0.59 6.35
CA GLY A 93 10.51 1.96 5.91
C GLY A 93 9.35 2.95 6.13
N MET A 94 8.36 2.60 6.98
CA MET A 94 7.31 3.54 7.32
C MET A 94 7.86 4.70 8.14
N SER A 95 7.53 5.95 7.78
CA SER A 95 8.03 7.12 8.50
C SER A 95 7.17 7.45 9.73
N PRO A 96 7.76 8.01 10.81
CA PRO A 96 7.00 8.47 11.98
C PRO A 96 5.93 9.52 11.63
N THR A 97 6.16 10.33 10.62
CA THR A 97 5.19 11.32 10.15
C THR A 97 4.02 10.65 9.44
N ALA A 98 4.28 9.67 8.57
CA ALA A 98 3.22 8.95 7.86
C ALA A 98 2.27 8.24 8.83
N ILE A 99 2.82 7.50 9.79
CA ILE A 99 1.99 6.75 10.76
C ILE A 99 1.14 7.70 11.63
N ARG A 100 1.69 8.84 12.06
CA ARG A 100 0.94 9.87 12.80
C ARG A 100 -0.17 10.48 11.96
N ASN A 101 0.07 10.72 10.67
CA ASN A 101 -0.96 11.27 9.78
C ASN A 101 -2.16 10.31 9.65
N TYR A 102 -1.93 9.00 9.50
CA TYR A 102 -3.01 8.01 9.49
C TYR A 102 -3.78 7.97 10.81
N PHE A 103 -3.06 8.00 11.93
CA PHE A 103 -3.72 8.04 13.24
C PHE A 103 -4.56 9.30 13.45
N ASN A 104 -4.06 10.47 13.03
CA ASN A 104 -4.81 11.72 13.11
C ASN A 104 -6.11 11.66 12.29
N LYS A 105 -6.09 11.02 11.12
CA LYS A 105 -7.31 10.75 10.34
C LYS A 105 -8.31 9.90 11.13
N LEU A 106 -7.87 8.78 11.72
CA LEU A 106 -8.75 7.94 12.55
C LEU A 106 -9.24 8.66 13.82
N ARG A 107 -8.42 9.49 14.44
CA ARG A 107 -8.81 10.33 15.58
C ARG A 107 -9.88 11.35 15.22
N ALA A 108 -9.86 11.89 14.01
CA ALA A 108 -10.93 12.75 13.52
C ALA A 108 -12.26 11.96 13.41
N VAL A 109 -12.20 10.72 12.92
CA VAL A 109 -13.38 9.82 12.88
C VAL A 109 -13.90 9.54 14.30
N GLU A 110 -13.02 9.24 15.25
CA GLU A 110 -13.40 9.04 16.65
C GLU A 110 -13.98 10.31 17.29
N HIS A 111 -13.43 11.48 16.97
CA HIS A 111 -13.97 12.76 17.42
C HIS A 111 -15.39 12.99 16.88
N ASN A 112 -15.60 12.76 15.59
CA ASN A 112 -16.92 12.86 14.97
C ASN A 112 -17.92 11.93 15.65
N TYR A 113 -17.55 10.68 15.89
CA TYR A 113 -18.38 9.74 16.64
C TYR A 113 -18.71 10.25 18.05
N LYS A 114 -17.74 10.83 18.77
CA LYS A 114 -17.98 11.37 20.11
C LYS A 114 -19.01 12.49 20.12
N VAL A 115 -19.06 13.30 19.06
CA VAL A 115 -20.02 14.41 18.89
C VAL A 115 -21.38 13.90 18.43
N THR A 116 -21.44 13.05 17.41
CA THR A 116 -22.71 12.63 16.79
C THR A 116 -23.38 11.45 17.49
N LYS A 117 -22.59 10.59 18.14
CA LYS A 117 -22.99 9.27 18.65
C LYS A 117 -23.57 8.33 17.57
N ASP A 118 -23.34 8.64 16.30
CA ASP A 118 -23.82 7.86 15.17
C ASP A 118 -22.73 6.88 14.70
N PHE A 119 -22.86 5.63 15.09
CA PHE A 119 -21.90 4.60 14.73
C PHE A 119 -22.07 4.08 13.30
N ASP A 120 -23.23 4.22 12.67
CA ASP A 120 -23.42 3.85 11.25
C ASP A 120 -22.65 4.82 10.35
N LYS A 121 -22.75 6.12 10.62
CA LYS A 121 -21.93 7.13 9.96
C LYS A 121 -20.43 6.90 10.22
N THR A 122 -20.08 6.59 11.46
CA THR A 122 -18.68 6.26 11.83
C THR A 122 -18.15 5.06 11.04
N ARG A 123 -18.97 4.02 10.80
CA ARG A 123 -18.59 2.90 9.95
C ARG A 123 -18.30 3.31 8.50
N GLN A 124 -19.07 4.24 7.94
CA GLN A 124 -18.81 4.79 6.60
C GLN A 124 -17.47 5.55 6.54
N ASP A 125 -17.16 6.32 7.57
CA ASP A 125 -15.89 7.03 7.69
C ASP A 125 -14.70 6.04 7.83
N ILE A 126 -14.88 4.95 8.58
CA ILE A 126 -13.90 3.85 8.68
C ILE A 126 -13.66 3.21 7.30
N TYR A 127 -14.70 2.95 6.50
CA TYR A 127 -14.52 2.41 5.14
C TYR A 127 -13.79 3.39 4.21
N SER A 128 -14.08 4.69 4.34
CA SER A 128 -13.34 5.72 3.60
C SER A 128 -11.85 5.73 3.97
N PHE A 129 -11.54 5.54 5.25
CA PHE A 129 -10.17 5.40 5.73
C PHE A 129 -9.47 4.15 5.15
N CYS A 130 -10.12 2.99 5.09
CA CYS A 130 -9.57 1.79 4.42
C CYS A 130 -9.20 2.08 2.96
N ARG A 131 -10.12 2.72 2.22
CA ARG A 131 -9.90 3.07 0.81
C ARG A 131 -8.66 3.96 0.63
N ASP A 132 -8.51 4.96 1.49
CA ASP A 132 -7.35 5.85 1.47
C ASP A 132 -6.04 5.09 1.71
N VAL A 133 -6.01 4.17 2.67
CA VAL A 133 -4.83 3.33 2.96
C VAL A 133 -4.51 2.40 1.78
N LYS A 134 -5.53 1.78 1.17
CA LYS A 134 -5.30 0.90 0.02
C LYS A 134 -4.78 1.67 -1.19
N TYR A 135 -5.28 2.89 -1.40
CA TYR A 135 -4.80 3.75 -2.48
C TYR A 135 -3.32 4.11 -2.33
N THR A 136 -2.86 4.44 -1.12
CA THR A 136 -1.45 4.78 -0.88
C THR A 136 -0.53 3.56 -0.92
N GLU A 137 -1.00 2.39 -0.51
CA GLU A 137 -0.30 1.11 -0.72
C GLU A 137 -0.10 0.82 -2.20
N ASN A 138 -1.15 0.92 -3.03
CA ASN A 138 -1.07 0.69 -4.47
C ASN A 138 -0.08 1.64 -5.17
N ARG A 139 0.17 2.81 -4.60
CA ARG A 139 1.17 3.78 -5.08
C ARG A 139 2.58 3.54 -4.52
N GLY A 140 2.78 2.51 -3.71
CA GLY A 140 4.05 2.19 -3.05
C GLY A 140 4.45 3.19 -1.95
N VAL A 141 3.53 4.06 -1.52
CA VAL A 141 3.80 5.06 -0.47
C VAL A 141 3.74 4.43 0.91
N THR A 142 2.90 3.40 1.08
CA THR A 142 2.65 2.75 2.35
C THR A 142 2.94 1.25 2.23
N PRO A 143 3.66 0.63 3.18
CA PRO A 143 3.97 -0.80 3.10
C PRO A 143 2.70 -1.67 3.16
N GLU A 144 2.71 -2.80 2.45
CA GLU A 144 1.62 -3.79 2.49
C GLU A 144 1.34 -4.28 3.93
N LEU A 145 2.39 -4.43 4.75
CA LEU A 145 2.26 -4.78 6.16
C LEU A 145 1.36 -3.80 6.93
N PHE A 146 1.44 -2.50 6.61
CA PHE A 146 0.56 -1.50 7.23
C PHE A 146 -0.89 -1.69 6.80
N THR A 147 -1.15 -1.97 5.53
CA THR A 147 -2.52 -2.27 5.08
C THR A 147 -3.07 -3.51 5.80
N LYS A 148 -2.27 -4.59 5.92
CA LYS A 148 -2.66 -5.80 6.66
C LYS A 148 -2.99 -5.48 8.13
N PHE A 149 -2.16 -4.65 8.77
CA PHE A 149 -2.43 -4.14 10.12
C PHE A 149 -3.78 -3.42 10.17
N ILE A 150 -4.01 -2.43 9.30
CA ILE A 150 -5.26 -1.67 9.26
C ILE A 150 -6.49 -2.57 9.02
N ASP A 151 -6.43 -3.46 8.03
CA ASP A 151 -7.53 -4.34 7.67
C ASP A 151 -7.91 -5.29 8.82
N SER A 152 -6.93 -5.88 9.49
CA SER A 152 -7.14 -6.80 10.61
C SER A 152 -7.83 -6.10 11.79
N ASN A 153 -7.39 -4.88 12.11
CA ASN A 153 -7.96 -4.13 13.21
C ASN A 153 -9.35 -3.57 12.87
N ILE A 154 -9.60 -3.17 11.61
CA ILE A 154 -10.90 -2.65 11.17
C ILE A 154 -11.96 -3.74 11.11
N ALA A 155 -11.57 -4.98 10.79
CA ALA A 155 -12.48 -6.14 10.85
C ALA A 155 -13.13 -6.29 12.25
N LEU A 156 -12.40 -5.92 13.30
CA LEU A 156 -12.91 -5.83 14.67
C LEU A 156 -13.60 -4.49 14.94
N ALA A 157 -12.97 -3.37 14.58
CA ALA A 157 -13.43 -2.02 14.91
C ALA A 157 -14.83 -1.70 14.36
N LYS A 158 -15.23 -2.28 13.23
CA LYS A 158 -16.55 -2.04 12.63
C LYS A 158 -17.71 -2.72 13.36
N LYS A 159 -17.45 -3.60 14.33
CA LYS A 159 -18.50 -4.37 15.03
C LYS A 159 -19.33 -3.46 15.93
N ASP A 160 -18.65 -2.67 16.77
CA ASP A 160 -19.29 -1.79 17.74
C ASP A 160 -18.31 -0.69 18.20
N PRO A 161 -18.80 0.35 18.89
CA PRO A 161 -17.97 1.43 19.39
C PRO A 161 -16.84 1.03 20.34
N GLU A 162 -17.00 -0.06 21.10
CA GLU A 162 -15.98 -0.51 22.04
C GLU A 162 -14.77 -1.09 21.31
N HIS A 163 -15.00 -1.90 20.27
CA HIS A 163 -13.93 -2.40 19.41
C HIS A 163 -13.25 -1.26 18.65
N PHE A 164 -14.00 -0.25 18.20
CA PHE A 164 -13.39 0.91 17.56
C PHE A 164 -12.49 1.68 18.53
N LYS A 165 -12.96 1.89 19.77
CA LYS A 165 -12.14 2.51 20.82
C LYS A 165 -10.88 1.68 21.10
N ALA A 166 -11.01 0.35 21.23
CA ALA A 166 -9.86 -0.52 21.45
C ALA A 166 -8.82 -0.43 20.31
N PHE A 167 -9.27 -0.29 19.06
CA PHE A 167 -8.37 -0.04 17.94
C PHE A 167 -7.64 1.30 18.07
N ILE A 168 -8.34 2.39 18.44
CA ILE A 168 -7.71 3.69 18.64
C ILE A 168 -6.62 3.61 19.72
N GLU A 169 -6.90 2.97 20.85
CA GLU A 169 -5.92 2.74 21.92
C GLU A 169 -4.72 1.92 21.42
N HIS A 170 -4.97 0.84 20.67
CA HIS A 170 -3.90 0.03 20.08
C HIS A 170 -3.00 0.85 19.15
N PHE A 171 -3.60 1.63 18.24
CA PHE A 171 -2.86 2.41 17.27
C PHE A 171 -2.08 3.55 17.97
N GLN A 172 -2.65 4.14 19.02
CA GLN A 172 -1.94 5.10 19.86
C GLN A 172 -0.70 4.47 20.52
N SER A 173 -0.81 3.26 21.06
CA SER A 173 0.33 2.52 21.60
C SER A 173 1.39 2.23 20.55
N VAL A 174 1.00 1.82 19.34
CA VAL A 174 1.94 1.61 18.21
C VAL A 174 2.75 2.89 17.96
N ILE A 175 2.10 4.06 17.92
CA ILE A 175 2.78 5.35 17.72
C ILE A 175 3.71 5.69 18.87
N ALA A 176 3.34 5.36 20.11
CA ALA A 176 4.17 5.60 21.28
C ALA A 176 5.50 4.85 21.17
N TYR A 177 5.47 3.57 20.76
CA TYR A 177 6.66 2.77 20.50
C TYR A 177 7.34 3.08 19.15
N PHE A 178 6.62 3.73 18.22
CA PHE A 178 7.20 4.22 16.97
C PHE A 178 8.14 5.41 17.16
N LYS A 179 8.20 6.04 18.34
CA LYS A 179 9.16 7.12 18.60
C LYS A 179 10.59 6.64 18.37
N ASP A 180 11.42 7.51 17.80
CA ASP A 180 12.78 7.16 17.40
C ASP A 180 13.59 6.76 18.63
N LYS A 181 14.38 5.68 18.50
CA LYS A 181 15.51 5.49 19.39
C LYS A 181 16.38 6.75 19.22
N LYS A 182 16.47 7.54 20.29
CA LYS A 182 17.49 8.60 20.40
C LYS A 182 18.86 8.03 20.15
#